data_AF-A0A954FBG6-F1
#
_entry.id   AF-A0A954FBG6-F1
#
_cell.length_a   1.000
_cell.length_b   1.000
_cell.length_c   1.000
_cell.angle_alpha   90.00
_cell.angle_beta   90.00
_cell.angle_gamma   90.00
#
_symmetry.space_group_name_H-M   'P 1'
#
loop_
_entity.id
_entity.type
_entity.pdbx_description
1 polymer ?
#
loop_
_entity_poly.entity_id
_entity_poly.type
_entity_poly.pdbx_seq_one_letter_code
_entity_poly.pdbx_strand_id
1 'polypeptide(L)'
;DPLQAIRESALQALSKRDVSQAIVYLIEALKNRSNMIVQRAGEGLKVIGDESVVPELIAALITTHTYRVRVPDKTTTYSFGTNGTFGNTGVVLPPDIEAGLLAGRYPNGVIVLPSQQTRVPMRTISVKHNHQNEAVLSALQEITQQNFGYNQRLWQLWWSSTQNKTGLVPVVQ
;
A
#
# COMPACT_ATOMS: atom_id res chain seq x y z
N ASP A 1 6.01 -19.31 -4.31
CA ASP A 1 7.46 -19.32 -4.51
C ASP A 1 8.02 -17.90 -4.72
N PRO A 2 9.12 -17.50 -4.08
CA PRO A 2 9.76 -16.21 -4.34
C PRO A 2 10.29 -16.07 -5.78
N LEU A 3 10.75 -17.15 -6.42
CA LEU A 3 11.39 -17.09 -7.74
C LEU A 3 10.35 -17.05 -8.87
N GLN A 4 10.49 -16.09 -9.79
CA GLN A 4 9.58 -15.89 -10.92
C GLN A 4 9.64 -17.06 -11.91
N ALA A 5 10.85 -17.50 -12.27
CA ALA A 5 11.05 -18.60 -13.22
C ALA A 5 10.36 -19.91 -12.76
N ILE A 6 10.42 -20.21 -11.46
CA ILE A 6 9.76 -21.40 -10.89
C ILE A 6 8.23 -21.27 -11.03
N ARG A 7 7.66 -20.08 -10.76
CA ARG A 7 6.23 -19.84 -10.92
C ARG A 7 5.77 -19.98 -12.37
N GLU A 8 6.52 -19.43 -13.32
CA GLU A 8 6.20 -19.54 -14.74
C GLU A 8 6.27 -20.99 -15.23
N SER A 9 7.31 -21.73 -14.83
CA SER A 9 7.43 -23.16 -15.17
C SER A 9 6.30 -23.99 -14.57
N ALA A 10 5.89 -23.70 -13.32
CA ALA A 10 4.77 -24.35 -12.68
C ALA A 10 3.44 -24.04 -13.37
N LEU A 11 3.22 -22.79 -13.78
CA LEU A 11 2.02 -22.39 -14.54
C LEU A 11 1.96 -23.08 -15.91
N GLN A 12 3.09 -23.18 -16.61
CA GLN A 12 3.18 -23.89 -17.89
C GLN A 12 2.97 -25.41 -17.75
N ALA A 13 3.34 -25.98 -16.60
CA ALA A 13 3.18 -27.40 -16.31
C ALA A 13 1.76 -27.78 -15.84
N LEU A 14 0.85 -26.82 -15.63
CA LEU A 14 -0.52 -27.10 -15.18
C LEU A 14 -1.30 -27.88 -16.25
N SER A 15 -1.90 -29.01 -15.85
CA SER A 15 -2.88 -29.71 -16.69
C SER A 15 -4.21 -28.94 -16.73
N LYS A 16 -5.03 -29.12 -17.78
CA LYS A 16 -6.33 -28.44 -17.91
C LYS A 16 -7.24 -28.55 -16.67
N ARG A 17 -7.15 -29.66 -15.92
CA ARG A 17 -7.95 -29.88 -14.71
C ARG A 17 -7.44 -29.02 -13.53
N ASP A 18 -6.13 -28.83 -13.46
CA ASP A 18 -5.49 -28.04 -12.41
C ASP A 18 -5.64 -26.54 -12.68
N VAL A 19 -5.78 -26.13 -13.94
CA VAL A 19 -6.04 -24.73 -14.34
C VAL A 19 -7.32 -24.19 -13.72
N SER A 20 -8.42 -24.95 -13.74
CA SER A 20 -9.69 -24.49 -13.15
C SER A 20 -9.57 -24.24 -11.64
N GLN A 21 -8.89 -25.12 -10.92
CA GLN A 21 -8.62 -24.93 -9.49
C GLN A 21 -7.66 -23.76 -9.24
N ALA A 22 -6.64 -23.61 -10.10
CA ALA A 22 -5.69 -22.51 -10.02
C ALA A 22 -6.37 -21.15 -10.22
N ILE A 23 -7.32 -21.05 -11.15
CA ILE A 23 -8.11 -19.82 -11.37
C ILE A 23 -8.82 -19.39 -10.09
N VAL A 24 -9.52 -20.31 -9.40
CA VAL A 24 -10.23 -20.00 -8.16
C VAL A 24 -9.26 -19.46 -7.10
N TYR A 25 -8.10 -20.11 -6.94
CA TYR A 25 -7.07 -19.67 -6.00
C TYR A 25 -6.47 -18.29 -6.37
N LEU A 26 -6.26 -18.03 -7.67
CA LEU A 26 -5.73 -16.75 -8.15
C LEU A 26 -6.75 -15.61 -7.96
N ILE A 27 -8.04 -15.87 -8.17
CA ILE A 27 -9.12 -14.90 -7.88
C ILE A 27 -9.12 -14.54 -6.40
N GLU A 28 -8.98 -15.52 -5.50
CA GLU A 28 -8.88 -15.25 -4.07
C GLU A 28 -7.63 -14.43 -3.73
N ALA A 29 -6.51 -14.72 -4.39
CA ALA A 29 -5.25 -13.99 -4.22
C ALA A 29 -5.32 -12.53 -4.70
N LEU A 30 -6.18 -12.17 -5.65
CA LEU A 30 -6.41 -10.78 -6.07
C LEU A 30 -7.00 -9.91 -4.94
N LYS A 31 -7.67 -10.51 -3.95
CA LYS A 31 -8.30 -9.81 -2.81
C LYS A 31 -7.37 -9.73 -1.59
N ASN A 32 -6.10 -10.07 -1.76
CA ASN A 32 -5.14 -10.12 -0.67
C ASN A 32 -4.72 -8.71 -0.18
N ARG A 33 -4.37 -8.63 1.10
CA ARG A 33 -3.87 -7.43 1.80
C ARG A 33 -2.44 -7.04 1.39
N SER A 34 -1.73 -7.89 0.64
CA SER A 34 -0.41 -7.57 0.08
C SER A 34 -0.49 -7.36 -1.42
N ASN A 35 -0.09 -6.17 -1.90
CA ASN A 35 -0.08 -5.86 -3.32
C ASN A 35 0.81 -6.83 -4.13
N MET A 36 1.90 -7.32 -3.53
CA MET A 36 2.77 -8.29 -4.19
C MET A 36 2.02 -9.58 -4.56
N ILE A 37 1.08 -10.02 -3.73
CA ILE A 37 0.29 -11.21 -4.01
C ILE A 37 -0.73 -10.93 -5.12
N VAL A 38 -1.36 -9.76 -5.10
CA VAL A 38 -2.29 -9.32 -6.15
C VAL A 38 -1.60 -9.25 -7.52
N GLN A 39 -0.40 -8.66 -7.57
CA GLN A 39 0.38 -8.57 -8.81
C GLN A 39 0.75 -9.96 -9.35
N ARG A 40 1.17 -10.87 -8.48
CA ARG A 40 1.46 -12.27 -8.85
C ARG A 40 0.21 -13.01 -9.35
N ALA A 41 -0.94 -12.75 -8.75
CA ALA A 41 -2.18 -13.33 -9.19
C ALA A 41 -2.55 -12.84 -10.59
N GLY A 42 -2.37 -11.54 -10.87
CA GLY A 42 -2.53 -10.97 -12.21
C GLY A 42 -1.60 -11.62 -13.25
N GLU A 43 -0.32 -11.82 -12.92
CA GLU A 43 0.64 -12.54 -13.80
C GLU A 43 0.19 -13.98 -14.08
N GLY A 44 -0.27 -14.70 -13.06
CA GLY A 44 -0.76 -16.08 -13.23
C GLY A 44 -1.98 -16.16 -14.13
N LEU A 45 -2.93 -15.24 -13.95
CA LEU A 45 -4.15 -15.17 -14.77
C LEU A 45 -3.86 -14.77 -16.22
N LYS A 46 -2.85 -13.92 -16.44
CA LYS A 46 -2.36 -13.57 -17.78
C LYS A 46 -1.91 -14.82 -18.56
N VAL A 47 -1.12 -15.69 -17.93
CA VAL A 47 -0.62 -16.92 -18.55
C VAL A 47 -1.75 -17.92 -18.86
N ILE A 48 -2.79 -17.95 -18.01
CA ILE A 48 -3.94 -18.83 -18.21
C ILE A 48 -4.82 -18.33 -19.37
N GLY A 49 -5.02 -17.01 -19.49
CA GLY A 49 -5.73 -16.40 -20.62
C GLY A 49 -7.23 -16.67 -20.67
N ASP A 50 -7.87 -17.03 -19.55
CA ASP A 50 -9.31 -17.28 -19.49
C ASP A 50 -10.10 -15.96 -19.44
N GLU A 51 -11.10 -15.81 -20.31
CA GLU A 51 -11.97 -14.62 -20.32
C GLU A 51 -12.90 -14.55 -19.09
N SER A 52 -13.15 -15.68 -18.44
CA SER A 52 -14.02 -15.77 -17.25
C SER A 52 -13.51 -14.95 -16.07
N VAL A 53 -12.20 -14.65 -16.03
CA VAL A 53 -11.57 -13.87 -14.95
C VAL A 53 -11.53 -12.36 -15.20
N VAL A 54 -11.93 -11.90 -16.39
CA VAL A 54 -11.99 -10.48 -16.75
C VAL A 54 -12.71 -9.62 -15.69
N PRO A 55 -13.91 -9.96 -15.17
CA PRO A 55 -14.57 -9.12 -14.16
C PRO A 55 -13.78 -9.00 -12.86
N GLU A 56 -13.11 -10.07 -12.41
CA GLU A 56 -12.29 -10.07 -11.19
C GLU A 56 -10.98 -9.28 -11.40
N LEU A 57 -10.36 -9.40 -12.59
CA LEU A 57 -9.21 -8.57 -12.98
C LEU A 57 -9.59 -7.09 -13.03
N ILE A 58 -10.75 -6.74 -13.59
CA ILE A 58 -11.25 -5.36 -13.61
C ILE A 58 -11.43 -4.83 -12.18
N ALA A 59 -11.95 -5.64 -11.26
CA ALA A 59 -12.08 -5.28 -9.85
C ALA A 59 -10.72 -5.06 -9.16
N ALA A 60 -9.68 -5.79 -9.58
CA ALA A 60 -8.34 -5.75 -9.01
C ALA A 60 -7.37 -4.77 -9.71
N LEU A 61 -7.82 -3.99 -10.69
CA LEU A 61 -6.99 -2.98 -11.39
C LEU A 61 -6.37 -1.96 -10.43
N ILE A 62 -7.16 -1.53 -9.44
CA ILE A 62 -6.74 -0.60 -8.39
C ILE A 62 -7.06 -1.24 -7.04
N THR A 63 -6.02 -1.47 -6.24
CA THR A 63 -6.17 -2.05 -4.89
C THR A 63 -5.68 -1.08 -3.83
N THR A 64 -6.43 -0.96 -2.74
CA THR A 64 -6.05 -0.11 -1.61
C THR A 64 -5.45 -0.97 -0.50
N HIS A 65 -4.20 -0.66 -0.13
CA HIS A 65 -3.48 -1.37 0.94
C HIS A 65 -3.10 -0.42 2.06
N THR A 66 -3.01 -0.95 3.28
CA THR A 66 -2.64 -0.16 4.47
C THR A 66 -1.23 -0.51 4.90
N TYR A 67 -0.36 0.49 4.96
CA TYR A 67 1.03 0.36 5.37
C TYR A 67 1.25 0.99 6.73
N ARG A 68 1.97 0.28 7.60
CA ARG A 68 2.43 0.82 8.88
C ARG A 68 3.76 1.53 8.64
N VAL A 69 3.74 2.85 8.65
CA VAL A 69 4.94 3.67 8.43
C VAL A 69 5.36 4.29 9.76
N ARG A 70 6.64 4.14 10.10
CA ARG A 70 7.24 4.84 11.24
C ARG A 70 7.59 6.25 10.79
N VAL A 71 6.89 7.23 11.33
CA VAL A 71 7.16 8.65 11.06
C VAL A 71 7.69 9.31 12.33
N PRO A 72 8.59 10.32 12.19
CA PRO A 72 8.97 11.16 13.31
C PRO A 72 7.74 11.77 13.97
N ASP A 73 7.62 11.61 15.28
CA ASP A 73 6.54 12.19 16.06
C ASP A 73 6.82 13.68 16.24
N LYS A 74 6.17 14.48 15.39
CA LYS A 74 6.21 15.95 15.44
C LYS A 74 5.19 16.51 16.45
N THR A 75 4.76 15.73 17.45
CA THR A 75 4.00 16.29 18.57
C THR A 75 4.91 17.30 19.26
N THR A 76 4.67 18.57 18.94
CA THR A 76 5.41 19.71 19.44
C THR A 76 5.51 19.56 20.96
N THR A 77 6.72 19.28 21.44
CA THR A 77 7.00 19.32 22.87
C THR A 77 7.01 20.79 23.24
N TYR A 78 5.83 21.36 23.47
CA TYR A 78 5.69 22.60 24.20
C TYR A 78 6.05 22.28 25.65
N SER A 79 7.30 22.53 26.03
CA SER A 79 7.71 22.48 27.44
C SER A 79 7.39 23.83 28.08
N PHE A 80 6.55 23.82 29.11
CA PHE A 80 6.34 24.99 29.96
C PHE A 80 7.41 24.99 31.03
N GLY A 81 8.27 26.01 31.05
CA GLY A 81 9.14 26.22 32.20
C GLY A 81 8.30 26.61 33.42
N THR A 82 8.70 26.19 34.62
CA THR A 82 8.05 26.56 35.89
C THR A 82 7.97 28.07 36.11
N ASN A 83 8.72 28.87 35.35
CA ASN A 83 8.72 30.33 35.34
C ASN A 83 7.82 30.96 34.23
N GLY A 84 6.90 30.20 33.65
CA GLY A 84 5.93 30.69 32.65
C GLY A 84 6.53 31.11 31.30
N THR A 85 7.78 30.75 31.02
CA THR A 85 8.47 31.13 29.78
C THR A 85 8.09 30.19 28.63
N PHE A 86 7.70 30.77 27.48
CA PHE A 86 7.27 30.04 26.29
C PHE A 86 8.39 30.04 25.25
N GLY A 87 8.95 28.88 24.89
CA GLY A 87 10.02 28.80 23.90
C GLY A 87 10.24 27.39 23.33
N ASN A 88 10.39 27.31 22.01
CA ASN A 88 10.64 26.09 21.23
C ASN A 88 12.11 25.64 21.36
N THR A 89 12.64 25.47 22.57
CA THR A 89 14.07 25.14 22.70
C THR A 89 14.37 23.66 22.60
N GLY A 90 13.39 22.74 22.63
CA GLY A 90 13.62 21.30 22.38
C GLY A 90 14.74 20.66 23.23
N VAL A 91 15.18 21.34 24.28
CA VAL A 91 16.31 21.00 25.12
C VAL A 91 15.73 20.69 26.49
N VAL A 92 15.66 19.39 26.80
CA VAL A 92 15.35 18.91 28.14
C VAL A 92 16.62 19.04 28.97
N LEU A 93 16.63 19.96 29.94
CA LEU A 93 17.76 20.12 30.86
C LEU A 93 17.61 19.07 31.99
N PRO A 94 18.71 18.47 32.48
CA PRO A 94 18.69 17.67 33.69
C PRO A 94 18.21 18.50 34.91
N PRO A 95 17.47 17.90 35.85
CA PRO A 95 16.84 18.61 36.97
C PRO A 95 17.84 19.40 37.85
N ASP A 96 19.07 18.92 37.99
CA ASP A 96 20.14 19.56 38.77
C ASP A 96 20.67 20.84 38.11
N ILE A 97 20.66 20.90 36.78
CA ILE A 97 21.07 22.09 35.99
C ILE A 97 19.96 23.14 36.03
N GLU A 98 18.70 22.70 35.95
CA GLU A 98 17.53 23.58 36.11
C GLU A 98 17.51 24.22 37.50
N ALA A 99 17.73 23.43 38.55
CA ALA A 99 17.81 23.93 39.93
C ALA A 99 18.95 24.94 40.12
N GLY A 100 20.12 24.70 39.51
CA GLY A 100 21.25 25.62 39.58
C GLY A 100 21.04 26.93 38.81
N LEU A 101 20.30 26.92 37.71
CA LEU A 101 19.91 28.13 36.96
C LEU A 101 18.96 29.01 37.78
N LEU A 102 17.95 28.39 38.41
CA LEU A 102 17.01 29.08 39.31
C LEU A 102 17.72 29.65 40.55
N ALA A 103 18.69 28.91 41.09
CA ALA A 103 19.49 29.35 42.23
C ALA A 103 20.54 30.42 41.87
N GLY A 104 20.59 30.91 40.63
CA GLY A 104 21.57 31.93 40.19
C GLY A 104 23.02 31.42 40.17
N ARG A 105 23.22 30.10 40.18
CA ARG A 105 24.54 29.45 40.26
C ARG A 105 25.31 29.48 38.93
N TYR A 106 24.63 29.85 37.84
CA TYR A 106 25.20 30.00 36.50
C TYR A 106 25.01 31.45 35.99
N PRO A 107 25.87 32.39 36.45
CA PRO A 107 25.72 33.82 36.15
C PRO A 107 25.83 34.16 34.66
N ASN A 108 26.53 33.33 33.89
CA ASN A 108 26.74 33.51 32.45
C ASN A 108 25.82 32.62 31.59
N GLY A 109 24.82 31.98 32.21
CA GLY A 109 23.98 30.97 31.57
C GLY A 109 24.71 29.64 31.30
N VAL A 110 23.99 28.70 30.69
CA VAL A 110 24.51 27.37 30.32
C VAL A 110 24.47 27.24 28.80
N ILE A 111 25.63 27.00 28.18
CA ILE A 111 25.71 26.66 26.76
C ILE A 111 25.54 25.16 26.64
N VAL A 112 24.35 24.73 26.20
CA VAL A 112 24.12 23.32 25.86
C VAL A 112 24.72 23.09 24.48
N LEU A 113 25.87 22.41 24.41
CA LEU A 113 26.32 21.86 23.14
C LEU A 113 25.26 20.84 22.70
N PRO A 114 24.73 20.92 21.46
CA PRO A 114 23.80 19.92 20.98
C PRO A 114 24.55 18.60 20.95
N SER A 115 24.36 17.78 21.99
CA SER A 115 24.89 16.43 22.01
C SER A 115 24.30 15.72 20.80
N GLN A 116 25.19 15.15 20.01
CA GLN A 116 24.87 14.51 18.75
C GLN A 116 23.75 13.47 18.99
N GLN A 117 22.68 13.58 18.21
CA GLN A 117 21.49 12.71 18.16
C GLN A 117 20.37 13.09 19.12
N THR A 118 19.58 14.09 18.72
CA THR A 118 18.17 14.17 19.12
C THR A 118 17.49 12.86 18.72
N ARG A 119 17.21 11.99 19.68
CA ARG A 119 16.40 10.78 19.44
C ARG A 119 14.98 11.25 19.16
N VAL A 120 14.67 11.49 17.88
CA VAL A 120 13.32 11.89 17.50
C VAL A 120 12.38 10.72 17.82
N PRO A 121 11.39 10.89 18.73
CA PRO A 121 10.44 9.83 19.02
C PRO A 121 9.74 9.41 17.72
N MET A 122 9.63 8.11 17.48
CA MET A 122 9.03 7.58 16.25
C MET A 122 7.63 7.05 16.58
N ARG A 123 6.62 7.52 15.85
CA ARG A 123 5.25 6.97 15.93
C ARG A 123 4.95 6.10 14.72
N THR A 124 4.25 5.00 14.94
CA THR A 124 3.77 4.14 13.84
C THR A 124 2.36 4.56 13.46
N ILE A 125 2.19 5.07 12.24
CA ILE A 125 0.88 5.41 11.69
C ILE A 125 0.47 4.42 10.60
N SER A 126 -0.83 4.20 10.46
CA SER A 126 -1.41 3.41 9.37
C SER A 126 -1.78 4.33 8.22
N VAL A 127 -1.10 4.22 7.08
CA VAL A 127 -1.36 5.01 5.87
C VAL A 127 -2.04 4.11 4.83
N LYS A 128 -3.19 4.54 4.30
CA LYS A 128 -3.81 3.89 3.14
C LYS A 128 -3.16 4.41 1.86
N HIS A 129 -2.75 3.50 0.99
CA HIS A 129 -2.15 3.83 -0.30
C HIS A 129 -2.81 2.98 -1.40
N ASN A 130 -3.10 3.63 -2.52
CA ASN A 130 -3.70 2.98 -3.68
C ASN A 130 -2.60 2.51 -4.62
N HIS A 131 -2.63 1.24 -4.99
CA HIS A 131 -1.72 0.64 -5.95
C HIS A 131 -2.45 0.44 -7.28
N GLN A 132 -1.77 0.84 -8.36
CA GLN A 132 -2.14 0.51 -9.73
C GLN A 132 -1.40 -0.78 -10.10
N ASN A 133 -2.13 -1.83 -10.45
CA ASN A 133 -1.55 -3.14 -10.70
C ASN A 133 -1.21 -3.32 -12.18
N GLU A 134 0.05 -3.08 -12.54
CA GLU A 134 0.56 -3.22 -13.92
C GLU A 134 0.36 -4.63 -14.50
N ALA A 135 0.55 -5.67 -13.68
CA ALA A 135 0.35 -7.05 -14.11
C ALA A 135 -1.11 -7.37 -14.44
N VAL A 136 -2.05 -6.82 -13.65
CA VAL A 136 -3.49 -7.00 -13.88
C VAL A 136 -3.93 -6.27 -15.14
N LEU A 137 -3.41 -5.06 -15.36
CA LEU A 137 -3.63 -4.32 -16.59
C LEU A 137 -3.07 -5.06 -17.81
N SER A 138 -1.85 -5.61 -17.69
CA SER A 138 -1.23 -6.41 -18.74
C SER A 138 -2.04 -7.67 -19.06
N ALA A 139 -2.57 -8.34 -18.03
CA ALA A 139 -3.45 -9.51 -18.18
C ALA A 139 -4.72 -9.14 -18.96
N LEU A 140 -5.38 -8.05 -18.56
CA LEU A 140 -6.58 -7.55 -19.25
C LEU A 140 -6.30 -7.18 -20.70
N GLN A 141 -5.19 -6.49 -20.96
CA GLN A 141 -4.79 -6.12 -22.32
C GLN A 141 -4.53 -7.34 -23.20
N GLU A 142 -3.89 -8.37 -22.67
CA GLU A 142 -3.60 -9.59 -23.43
C GLU A 142 -4.86 -10.42 -23.70
N ILE A 143 -5.72 -10.59 -22.69
CA ILE A 143 -6.96 -11.37 -22.80
C ILE A 143 -7.95 -10.67 -23.73
N THR A 144 -8.17 -9.37 -23.55
CA THR A 144 -9.23 -8.63 -24.26
C THR A 144 -8.75 -7.94 -25.55
N GLN A 145 -7.44 -7.83 -25.74
CA GLN A 145 -6.80 -7.03 -26.79
C GLN A 145 -7.24 -5.55 -26.80
N GLN A 146 -7.74 -5.04 -25.68
CA GLN A 146 -8.15 -3.65 -25.51
C GLN A 146 -7.25 -2.92 -24.52
N ASN A 147 -7.18 -1.59 -24.62
CA ASN A 147 -6.42 -0.78 -23.68
C ASN A 147 -7.23 0.43 -23.21
N PHE A 148 -7.82 0.33 -22.02
CA PHE A 148 -8.52 1.44 -21.36
C PHE A 148 -7.72 2.05 -20.18
N GLY A 149 -6.44 1.66 -20.04
CA GLY A 149 -5.60 2.05 -18.90
C GLY A 149 -6.14 1.52 -17.56
N TYR A 150 -5.90 2.27 -16.48
CA TYR A 150 -6.36 1.93 -15.12
C TYR A 150 -7.81 2.36 -14.81
N ASN A 151 -8.59 2.73 -15.83
CA ASN A 151 -9.96 3.20 -15.64
C ASN A 151 -10.93 2.02 -15.48
N GLN A 152 -11.11 1.56 -14.24
CA GLN A 152 -12.02 0.47 -13.90
C GLN A 152 -13.43 0.66 -14.49
N ARG A 153 -13.96 1.90 -14.48
CA ARG A 153 -15.30 2.19 -15.00
C ARG A 153 -15.42 2.01 -16.51
N LEU A 154 -14.40 2.39 -17.29
CA LEU A 154 -14.39 2.18 -18.74
C LEU A 154 -14.36 0.69 -19.06
N TRP A 155 -13.50 -0.06 -18.35
CA TRP A 155 -13.46 -1.51 -18.45
C TRP A 155 -14.81 -2.18 -18.13
N GLN A 156 -15.50 -1.75 -17.07
CA GLN A 156 -16.82 -2.28 -16.71
C GLN A 156 -17.91 -1.96 -17.76
N LEU A 157 -17.93 -0.73 -18.27
CA LEU A 157 -18.88 -0.32 -19.31
C LEU A 157 -18.63 -1.06 -20.63
N TRP A 158 -17.37 -1.26 -20.98
CA TRP A 158 -17.02 -2.07 -22.14
C TRP A 158 -17.43 -3.53 -21.94
N TRP A 159 -17.12 -4.13 -20.78
CA TRP A 159 -17.46 -5.53 -20.50
C TRP A 159 -18.97 -5.77 -20.53
N SER A 160 -19.78 -4.88 -19.94
CA SER A 160 -21.24 -4.99 -20.01
C SER A 160 -21.76 -4.86 -21.44
N SER A 161 -21.16 -3.98 -22.26
CA SER A 161 -21.49 -3.88 -23.69
C SER A 161 -21.13 -5.15 -24.46
N THR A 162 -19.97 -5.75 -24.19
CA THR A 162 -19.52 -6.99 -24.81
C THR A 162 -20.48 -8.14 -24.48
N GLN A 163 -20.85 -8.31 -23.21
CA GLN A 163 -21.80 -9.34 -22.76
C GLN A 163 -23.18 -9.20 -23.44
N ASN A 164 -23.68 -7.96 -23.58
CA ASN A 164 -24.94 -7.67 -24.26
C ASN A 164 -24.89 -7.99 -25.76
N LYS A 165 -23.74 -7.78 -26.42
CA LYS A 165 -23.55 -8.11 -27.85
C LYS A 165 -23.48 -9.62 -28.09
N THR A 166 -22.95 -10.40 -27.14
CA THR A 166 -22.87 -11.87 -27.22
C THR A 166 -24.17 -12.61 -26.88
N GLY A 167 -25.26 -11.91 -26.55
CA GLY A 167 -26.60 -12.51 -26.52
C GLY A 167 -27.06 -13.08 -25.17
N LEU A 168 -26.91 -12.32 -24.08
CA LEU A 168 -27.68 -12.53 -22.85
C LEU A 168 -28.41 -11.25 -22.47
N VAL A 169 -29.64 -11.13 -23.00
CA VAL A 169 -30.59 -10.07 -22.65
C VAL A 169 -30.88 -10.17 -21.15
N PRO A 170 -30.62 -9.14 -20.32
CA PRO A 170 -31.32 -9.04 -19.06
C PRO A 170 -32.74 -8.60 -19.40
N VAL A 171 -33.69 -9.54 -19.39
CA VAL A 171 -35.09 -9.21 -19.16
C VAL A 171 -35.13 -8.49 -17.82
N VAL A 172 -35.33 -7.17 -17.89
CA VAL A 172 -35.76 -6.38 -16.75
C VAL A 172 -37.25 -6.18 -16.96
N GLN A 173 -38.07 -6.88 -16.16
CA GLN A 173 -39.47 -6.53 -15.93
C GLN A 173 -39.55 -5.29 -15.05
#